data_AF-A0A9D2Z3G8-F1
#
_entry.id   AF-A0A9D2Z3G8-F1
#
_cell.length_a   1.000
_cell.length_b   1.000
_cell.length_c   1.000
_cell.angle_alpha   90.00
_cell.angle_beta   90.00
_cell.angle_gamma   90.00
#
_symmetry.space_group_name_H-M   'P 1'
#
loop_
_entity.id
_entity.type
_entity.pdbx_description
1 polymer ?
#
loop_
_entity_poly.entity_id
_entity_poly.type
_entity_poly.pdbx_seq_one_letter_code
_entity_poly.pdbx_strand_id
1 'polypeptide(L)'
;MVHGWPGSFYEFYGMIPLLTEMSDSTDLVFEVVCPSIPGYGFSEAPHKTGFDSVCAARIFHKLMRRLGYQQFYAHGGDWGWLVTSNMAQLEPRIIKGLHVNFAPPSTLGLPLALSLMFGWWFPRLFGFTDMDIQRLYPCMEKLVKESVAESGYMHIQATKPDTVGRALNDSPVGLAAYILEKFSTWTCHDFRDLEDGGLTRKFTLDDLLTNVMIYWTSGCIVSSMRFYKENFGKGLDQPHSKMPVHVPTGFACFPNEVMHSPKLWVKQKYHNLVAFSPMACGGHFAAMEEPQLMAEDLQKFIKTIEKKTKQP
;
A
#
# COMPACT_ATOMS: atom_id res chain seq x y z
N MET A 1 9.46 6.59 0.78
CA MET A 1 8.09 6.13 1.03
C MET A 1 7.34 6.22 -0.27
N VAL A 2 6.65 5.16 -0.69
CA VAL A 2 6.00 5.07 -2.01
C VAL A 2 4.49 4.96 -1.81
N HIS A 3 3.75 5.84 -2.47
CA HIS A 3 2.28 5.93 -2.38
C HIS A 3 1.58 4.93 -3.33
N GLY A 4 0.25 4.91 -3.26
CA GLY A 4 -0.62 4.06 -4.07
C GLY A 4 -1.48 4.80 -5.11
N TRP A 5 -2.55 4.13 -5.52
CA TRP A 5 -3.69 4.69 -6.25
C TRP A 5 -4.97 4.51 -5.40
N PRO A 6 -5.91 5.48 -5.36
CA PRO A 6 -5.91 6.78 -6.02
C PRO A 6 -5.23 7.87 -5.18
N GLY A 7 -4.25 7.50 -4.35
CA GLY A 7 -3.47 8.44 -3.55
C GLY A 7 -2.32 9.09 -4.31
N SER A 8 -1.45 9.79 -3.57
CA SER A 8 -0.30 10.51 -4.08
C SER A 8 0.75 10.67 -2.97
N PHE A 9 1.89 11.30 -3.26
CA PHE A 9 2.88 11.62 -2.23
C PHE A 9 2.31 12.47 -1.07
N TYR A 10 1.19 13.15 -1.28
CA TYR A 10 0.50 13.94 -0.26
C TYR A 10 -0.02 13.10 0.91
N GLU A 11 -0.26 11.80 0.71
CA GLU A 11 -0.66 10.88 1.79
C GLU A 11 0.33 10.89 2.96
N PHE A 12 1.60 11.22 2.69
CA PHE A 12 2.64 11.25 3.71
C PHE A 12 2.80 12.62 4.38
N TYR A 13 2.07 13.65 3.96
CA TYR A 13 2.31 15.05 4.36
C TYR A 13 2.24 15.22 5.90
N GLY A 14 1.21 14.68 6.54
CA GLY A 14 1.06 14.74 8.00
C GLY A 14 2.06 13.86 8.76
N MET A 15 2.64 12.85 8.11
CA MET A 15 3.61 11.92 8.70
C MET A 15 5.05 12.45 8.63
N ILE A 16 5.39 13.28 7.64
CA ILE A 16 6.77 13.77 7.43
C ILE A 16 7.35 14.51 8.65
N PRO A 17 6.66 15.47 9.29
CA PRO A 17 7.20 16.15 10.47
C PRO A 17 7.54 15.18 11.60
N LEU A 18 6.69 14.16 11.82
CA LEU A 18 6.88 13.14 12.85
C LEU A 18 8.14 12.27 12.63
N LEU A 19 8.63 12.20 11.40
CA LEU A 19 9.85 11.46 11.04
C LEU A 19 11.11 12.34 10.97
N THR A 20 10.93 13.62 10.67
CA THR A 20 12.05 14.54 10.36
C THR A 20 12.42 15.44 11.54
N GLU A 21 11.50 15.62 12.49
CA GLU A 21 11.73 16.41 13.70
C GLU A 21 12.20 15.53 14.86
N MET A 22 13.05 16.10 15.72
CA MET A 22 13.49 15.43 16.95
C MET A 22 12.49 15.67 18.07
N SER A 23 11.90 14.60 18.61
CA SER A 23 11.19 14.64 19.89
C SER A 23 12.16 14.56 21.07
N ASP A 24 13.09 13.60 21.06
CA ASP A 24 14.12 13.40 22.08
C ASP A 24 15.52 13.20 21.49
N SER A 25 16.57 13.44 22.28
CA SER A 25 17.98 13.30 21.87
C SER A 25 18.42 11.87 21.52
N THR A 26 17.55 10.87 21.73
CA THR A 26 17.82 9.46 21.42
C THR A 26 17.01 8.93 20.24
N ASP A 27 16.18 9.79 19.63
CA ASP A 27 15.34 9.41 18.51
C ASP A 27 16.11 9.30 17.21
N LEU A 28 15.61 8.42 16.34
CA LEU A 28 16.08 8.35 14.97
C LEU A 28 15.43 9.48 14.19
N VAL A 29 16.25 10.31 13.56
CA VAL A 29 15.80 11.32 12.60
C VAL A 29 15.95 10.75 11.21
N PHE A 30 14.91 10.91 10.39
CA PHE A 30 14.87 10.38 9.03
C PHE A 30 15.04 11.51 8.02
N GLU A 31 15.84 11.23 7.00
CA GLU A 31 15.69 11.94 5.73
C GLU A 31 14.67 11.18 4.88
N VAL A 32 13.65 11.90 4.41
CA VAL A 32 12.47 11.29 3.77
C VAL A 32 12.44 11.62 2.28
N VAL A 33 12.38 10.57 1.45
CA VAL A 33 12.19 10.66 0.00
C VAL A 33 10.84 10.05 -0.37
N CYS A 34 9.92 10.87 -0.92
CA CYS A 34 8.57 10.47 -1.33
C CYS A 34 8.36 10.71 -2.83
N PRO A 35 8.83 9.80 -3.73
CA PRO A 35 8.66 9.98 -5.16
C PRO A 35 7.22 9.74 -5.60
N SER A 36 6.77 10.47 -6.63
CA SER A 36 5.58 10.08 -7.38
C SER A 36 5.92 8.91 -8.32
N ILE A 37 5.06 7.88 -8.37
CA ILE A 37 5.21 6.78 -9.34
C ILE A 37 5.16 7.37 -10.77
N PRO A 38 6.02 6.97 -11.73
CA PRO A 38 5.93 7.47 -13.10
C PRO A 38 4.53 7.31 -13.70
N GLY A 39 3.95 8.42 -14.17
CA GLY A 39 2.55 8.50 -14.59
C GLY A 39 1.56 8.93 -13.50
N TYR A 40 2.04 9.24 -12.29
CA TYR A 40 1.26 9.79 -11.18
C TYR A 40 1.77 11.17 -10.80
N GLY A 41 0.86 12.04 -10.36
CA GLY A 41 1.16 13.39 -9.89
C GLY A 41 2.07 14.13 -10.86
N PHE A 42 3.22 14.57 -10.37
CA PHE A 42 4.18 15.36 -11.15
C PHE A 42 5.29 14.54 -11.82
N SER A 43 5.26 13.20 -11.71
CA SER A 43 6.23 12.34 -12.40
C SER A 43 5.78 12.05 -13.82
N GLU A 44 6.69 12.27 -14.78
CA GLU A 44 6.46 12.04 -16.20
C GLU A 44 5.91 10.62 -16.47
N ALA A 45 4.90 10.54 -17.35
CA ALA A 45 4.31 9.28 -17.74
C ALA A 45 5.26 8.46 -18.65
N PRO A 46 5.26 7.12 -18.52
CA PRO A 46 6.03 6.27 -19.43
C PRO A 46 5.60 6.45 -20.89
N HIS A 47 6.57 6.62 -21.79
CA HIS A 47 6.34 6.77 -23.24
C HIS A 47 6.25 5.44 -24.01
N LYS A 48 6.41 4.31 -23.33
CA LYS A 48 6.39 2.96 -23.90
C LYS A 48 5.64 2.02 -22.96
N THR A 49 5.05 0.98 -23.54
CA THR A 49 4.44 -0.11 -22.76
C THR A 49 5.48 -0.89 -21.97
N GLY A 50 5.03 -1.69 -21.01
CA GLY A 50 5.87 -2.51 -20.15
C GLY A 50 6.32 -1.83 -18.86
N PHE A 51 5.74 -0.67 -18.50
CA PHE A 51 6.02 -0.01 -17.22
C PHE A 51 5.18 -0.60 -16.09
N ASP A 52 5.63 -1.74 -15.56
CA ASP A 52 5.05 -2.41 -14.40
C ASP A 52 5.78 -2.05 -13.09
N SER A 53 5.32 -2.63 -11.97
CA SER A 53 5.88 -2.40 -10.63
C SER A 53 7.36 -2.81 -10.49
N VAL A 54 7.84 -3.77 -11.28
CA VAL A 54 9.26 -4.15 -11.29
C VAL A 54 10.08 -3.05 -11.97
N CYS A 55 9.55 -2.46 -13.05
CA CYS A 55 10.16 -1.31 -13.71
C CYS A 55 10.22 -0.08 -12.77
N ALA A 56 9.11 0.21 -12.07
CA ALA A 56 9.08 1.27 -11.05
C ALA A 56 10.14 1.06 -9.95
N ALA A 57 10.27 -0.17 -9.43
CA ALA A 57 11.29 -0.50 -8.44
C ALA A 57 12.73 -0.23 -8.95
N ARG A 58 13.03 -0.55 -10.21
CA ARG A 58 14.33 -0.25 -10.83
C ARG A 58 14.56 1.25 -10.97
N ILE A 59 13.53 2.03 -11.30
CA ILE A 59 13.63 3.50 -11.38
C ILE A 59 13.90 4.09 -10.00
N PHE A 60 13.20 3.63 -8.96
CA PHE A 60 13.42 4.14 -7.61
C PHE A 60 14.78 3.73 -7.02
N HIS A 61 15.30 2.54 -7.33
CA HIS A 61 16.70 2.21 -7.03
C HIS A 61 17.70 3.17 -7.70
N LYS A 62 17.47 3.51 -8.97
CA LYS A 62 18.29 4.50 -9.68
C LYS A 62 18.16 5.89 -9.07
N LEU A 63 16.96 6.30 -8.66
CA LEU A 63 16.71 7.56 -7.97
C LEU A 63 17.54 7.64 -6.68
N MET A 64 17.42 6.65 -5.80
CA MET A 64 18.14 6.63 -4.52
C MET A 64 19.66 6.64 -4.71
N ARG A 65 20.19 5.88 -5.69
CA ARG A 65 21.61 5.92 -6.06
C ARG A 65 22.05 7.30 -6.57
N ARG A 66 21.22 7.97 -7.37
CA ARG A 66 21.51 9.31 -7.90
C ARG A 66 21.50 10.39 -6.81
N LEU A 67 20.70 10.20 -5.77
CA LEU A 67 20.69 11.04 -4.57
C LEU A 67 21.84 10.71 -3.60
N GLY A 68 22.62 9.64 -3.86
CA GLY A 68 23.81 9.28 -3.07
C GLY A 68 23.58 8.25 -1.96
N TYR A 69 22.36 7.70 -1.82
CA TYR A 69 22.08 6.69 -0.79
C TYR A 69 22.54 5.30 -1.22
N GLN A 70 23.46 4.72 -0.44
CA GLN A 70 23.97 3.37 -0.67
C GLN A 70 23.15 2.28 0.04
N GLN A 71 22.52 2.64 1.16
CA GLN A 71 21.62 1.78 1.92
C GLN A 71 20.50 2.65 2.50
N PHE A 72 19.26 2.14 2.48
CA PHE A 72 18.11 2.88 2.96
C PHE A 72 16.97 1.95 3.38
N TYR A 73 15.98 2.51 4.07
CA TYR A 73 14.72 1.84 4.41
C TYR A 73 13.68 2.12 3.34
N ALA A 74 12.82 1.15 3.06
CA ALA A 74 11.72 1.29 2.11
C ALA A 74 10.37 1.15 2.83
N HIS A 75 9.41 1.98 2.45
CA HIS A 75 8.04 1.91 2.97
C HIS A 75 7.00 2.14 1.88
N GLY A 76 5.90 1.38 1.90
CA GLY A 76 4.72 1.66 1.08
C GLY A 76 3.51 0.77 1.38
N GLY A 77 2.32 1.30 1.08
CA GLY A 77 1.04 0.59 0.99
C GLY A 77 0.57 0.52 -0.46
N ASP A 78 -0.55 -0.15 -0.76
CA ASP A 78 -1.10 -0.28 -2.12
C ASP A 78 -0.03 -0.59 -3.19
N TRP A 79 0.04 0.11 -4.34
CA TRP A 79 1.12 -0.07 -5.32
C TRP A 79 2.51 0.16 -4.74
N GLY A 80 2.64 1.05 -3.76
CA GLY A 80 3.87 1.27 -3.02
C GLY A 80 4.36 0.03 -2.28
N TRP A 81 3.46 -0.81 -1.75
CA TRP A 81 3.83 -2.12 -1.18
C TRP A 81 4.51 -2.99 -2.23
N LEU A 82 3.91 -3.10 -3.42
CA LEU A 82 4.42 -3.98 -4.46
C LEU A 82 5.75 -3.46 -5.00
N VAL A 83 5.85 -2.16 -5.24
CA VAL A 83 7.07 -1.51 -5.72
C VAL A 83 8.21 -1.66 -4.71
N THR A 84 7.96 -1.40 -3.43
CA THR A 84 9.02 -1.51 -2.39
C THR A 84 9.39 -2.96 -2.09
N SER A 85 8.43 -3.90 -2.18
CA SER A 85 8.72 -5.34 -2.14
C SER A 85 9.61 -5.78 -3.30
N ASN A 86 9.31 -5.31 -4.51
CA ASN A 86 10.15 -5.54 -5.69
C ASN A 86 11.54 -4.91 -5.54
N MET A 87 11.65 -3.74 -4.89
CA MET A 87 12.96 -3.13 -4.57
C MET A 87 13.78 -4.05 -3.65
N ALA A 88 13.18 -4.57 -2.58
CA ALA A 88 13.81 -5.48 -1.63
C ALA A 88 14.20 -6.83 -2.26
N GLN A 89 13.42 -7.28 -3.24
CA GLN A 89 13.66 -8.48 -4.04
C GLN A 89 14.84 -8.30 -5.02
N LEU A 90 14.90 -7.17 -5.73
CA LEU A 90 15.90 -6.92 -6.76
C LEU A 90 17.30 -6.67 -6.19
N GLU A 91 17.40 -5.90 -5.10
CA GLU A 91 18.67 -5.49 -4.50
C GLU A 91 18.61 -5.58 -2.96
N PRO A 92 18.50 -6.79 -2.38
CA PRO A 92 18.29 -6.99 -0.95
C PRO A 92 19.41 -6.43 -0.06
N ARG A 93 20.62 -6.24 -0.60
CA ARG A 93 21.77 -5.68 0.14
C ARG A 93 21.67 -4.17 0.38
N ILE A 94 20.87 -3.48 -0.42
CA ILE A 94 20.66 -2.02 -0.37
C ILE A 94 19.52 -1.68 0.59
N ILE A 95 18.51 -2.54 0.69
CA ILE A 95 17.35 -2.33 1.55
C ILE A 95 17.64 -2.84 2.97
N LYS A 96 17.89 -1.92 3.92
CA LYS A 96 18.15 -2.26 5.33
C LYS A 96 16.93 -2.84 6.03
N GLY A 97 15.74 -2.40 5.63
CA GLY A 97 14.47 -2.89 6.13
C GLY A 97 13.32 -2.42 5.24
N LEU A 98 12.29 -3.25 5.17
CA LEU A 98 11.06 -3.00 4.42
C LEU A 98 9.89 -2.86 5.41
N HIS A 99 9.17 -1.75 5.36
CA HIS A 99 7.96 -1.54 6.16
C HIS A 99 6.75 -1.44 5.25
N VAL A 100 5.73 -2.27 5.42
CA VAL A 100 4.54 -2.23 4.56
C VAL A 100 3.27 -2.28 5.40
N ASN A 101 2.21 -1.64 4.94
CA ASN A 101 0.89 -1.68 5.58
C ASN A 101 -0.17 -2.41 4.74
N PHE A 102 0.22 -2.91 3.58
CA PHE A 102 -0.62 -3.70 2.68
C PHE A 102 0.19 -4.88 2.16
N ALA A 103 -0.37 -6.09 2.16
CA ALA A 103 0.31 -7.29 1.68
C ALA A 103 -0.68 -8.42 1.35
N PRO A 104 -1.49 -8.27 0.28
CA PRO A 104 -2.41 -9.32 -0.12
C PRO A 104 -1.63 -10.61 -0.45
N PRO A 105 -2.22 -11.80 -0.24
CA PRO A 105 -1.60 -13.08 -0.55
C PRO A 105 -1.23 -13.15 -2.04
N SER A 106 0.04 -13.44 -2.33
CA SER A 106 0.55 -13.44 -3.70
C SER A 106 0.42 -14.80 -4.41
N THR A 107 0.11 -15.88 -3.69
CA THR A 107 -0.14 -17.21 -4.25
C THR A 107 -1.26 -17.92 -3.50
N LEU A 108 -2.10 -18.66 -4.24
CA LEU A 108 -3.07 -19.59 -3.68
C LEU A 108 -2.38 -20.90 -3.28
N GLY A 109 -1.49 -20.82 -2.30
CA GLY A 109 -0.78 -21.97 -1.75
C GLY A 109 -1.65 -22.86 -0.86
N LEU A 110 -1.22 -24.10 -0.63
CA LEU A 110 -1.88 -25.04 0.28
C LEU A 110 -2.14 -24.44 1.69
N PRO A 111 -1.21 -23.71 2.32
CA PRO A 111 -1.46 -23.12 3.64
C PRO A 111 -2.57 -22.07 3.61
N LEU A 112 -2.66 -21.27 2.55
CA LEU A 112 -3.74 -20.29 2.38
C LEU A 112 -5.09 -21.00 2.22
N ALA A 113 -5.17 -21.97 1.29
CA ALA A 113 -6.41 -22.72 1.04
C ALA A 113 -6.93 -23.44 2.30
N LEU A 114 -6.03 -24.14 3.02
CA LEU A 114 -6.38 -24.78 4.28
C LEU A 114 -6.81 -23.78 5.34
N SER A 115 -6.13 -22.62 5.43
CA SER A 115 -6.51 -21.59 6.40
C SER A 115 -7.88 -21.01 6.11
N LEU A 116 -8.25 -20.81 4.84
CA LEU A 116 -9.58 -20.33 4.45
C LEU A 116 -10.67 -21.36 4.72
N MET A 117 -10.42 -22.63 4.43
CA MET A 117 -11.40 -23.71 4.66
C MET A 117 -11.61 -24.00 6.15
N PHE A 118 -10.52 -24.12 6.92
CA PHE A 118 -10.57 -24.67 8.27
C PHE A 118 -10.32 -23.64 9.38
N GLY A 119 -9.93 -22.41 9.03
CA GLY A 119 -9.62 -21.35 10.01
C GLY A 119 -10.79 -20.98 10.91
N TRP A 120 -12.03 -21.10 10.44
CA TRP A 120 -13.22 -20.90 11.27
C TRP A 120 -13.33 -21.91 12.42
N TRP A 121 -13.13 -23.20 12.13
CA TRP A 121 -13.25 -24.26 13.13
C TRP A 121 -11.99 -24.40 14.00
N PHE A 122 -10.83 -24.10 13.43
CA PHE A 122 -9.53 -24.28 14.09
C PHE A 122 -8.65 -23.02 14.01
N PRO A 123 -9.11 -21.86 14.53
CA PRO A 123 -8.40 -20.57 14.39
C PRO A 123 -6.97 -20.63 14.95
N ARG A 124 -6.80 -21.27 16.12
CA ARG A 124 -5.51 -21.41 16.78
C ARG A 124 -4.49 -22.20 15.97
N LEU A 125 -4.92 -23.16 15.13
CA LEU A 125 -4.02 -23.93 14.28
C LEU A 125 -3.33 -23.05 13.23
N PHE A 126 -4.02 -22.02 12.74
CA PHE A 126 -3.52 -21.08 11.74
C PHE A 126 -2.96 -19.79 12.35
N GLY A 127 -2.95 -19.68 13.69
CA GLY A 127 -2.54 -18.47 14.40
C GLY A 127 -3.48 -17.28 14.14
N PHE A 128 -4.75 -17.56 13.83
CA PHE A 128 -5.77 -16.53 13.63
C PHE A 128 -6.24 -15.95 14.97
N THR A 129 -6.34 -14.64 14.98
CA THR A 129 -6.95 -13.81 16.02
C THR A 129 -8.45 -13.65 15.78
N ASP A 130 -9.18 -13.13 16.76
CA ASP A 130 -10.61 -12.83 16.60
C ASP A 130 -10.86 -11.83 15.47
N MET A 131 -9.95 -10.88 15.27
CA MET A 131 -9.98 -9.94 14.14
C MET A 131 -9.82 -10.65 12.80
N ASP A 132 -8.89 -11.63 12.70
CA ASP A 132 -8.72 -12.42 11.48
C ASP A 132 -10.01 -13.18 11.16
N ILE A 133 -10.65 -13.78 12.17
CA ILE A 133 -11.92 -14.49 11.99
C ILE A 133 -13.03 -13.54 11.58
N GLN A 134 -13.16 -12.40 12.27
CA GLN A 134 -14.15 -11.40 11.94
C GLN A 134 -13.95 -10.84 10.53
N ARG A 135 -12.72 -10.65 10.05
CA ARG A 135 -12.48 -10.06 8.72
C ARG A 135 -12.55 -11.06 7.58
N LEU A 136 -12.17 -12.32 7.82
CA LEU A 136 -12.15 -13.34 6.77
C LEU A 136 -13.48 -14.09 6.63
N TYR A 137 -14.27 -14.23 7.70
CA TYR A 137 -15.44 -15.09 7.70
C TYR A 137 -16.78 -14.35 7.84
N PRO A 138 -17.84 -14.80 7.14
CA PRO A 138 -17.87 -15.93 6.19
C PRO A 138 -17.11 -15.63 4.88
N CYS A 139 -16.20 -16.53 4.46
CA CYS A 139 -15.29 -16.28 3.32
C CYS A 139 -16.01 -15.93 2.01
N MET A 140 -17.14 -16.57 1.73
CA MET A 140 -17.89 -16.29 0.49
C MET A 140 -18.43 -14.86 0.45
N GLU A 141 -18.88 -14.34 1.59
CA GLU A 141 -19.38 -12.98 1.66
C GLU A 141 -18.21 -11.98 1.65
N LYS A 142 -17.27 -12.15 2.58
CA LYS A 142 -16.21 -11.15 2.82
C LYS A 142 -15.09 -11.15 1.80
N LEU A 143 -14.79 -12.29 1.18
CA LEU A 143 -13.68 -12.39 0.22
C LEU A 143 -14.16 -12.47 -1.22
N VAL A 144 -15.33 -13.04 -1.50
CA VAL A 144 -15.82 -13.18 -2.88
C VAL A 144 -16.80 -12.07 -3.24
N LYS A 145 -17.90 -11.93 -2.49
CA LYS A 145 -18.94 -10.94 -2.79
C LYS A 145 -18.40 -9.50 -2.69
N GLU A 146 -17.71 -9.18 -1.59
CA GLU A 146 -17.07 -7.86 -1.43
C GLU A 146 -16.02 -7.60 -2.52
N SER A 147 -15.16 -8.57 -2.84
CA SER A 147 -14.18 -8.39 -3.91
C SER A 147 -14.84 -8.12 -5.26
N VAL A 148 -15.95 -8.78 -5.59
CA VAL A 148 -16.69 -8.51 -6.83
C VAL A 148 -17.31 -7.11 -6.81
N ALA A 149 -17.89 -6.70 -5.67
CA ALA A 149 -18.49 -5.36 -5.52
C ALA A 149 -17.43 -4.25 -5.65
N GLU A 150 -16.24 -4.45 -5.10
CA GLU A 150 -15.23 -3.39 -4.96
C GLU A 150 -14.17 -3.38 -6.07
N SER A 151 -14.05 -4.44 -6.89
CA SER A 151 -13.01 -4.56 -7.92
C SER A 151 -13.35 -3.94 -9.29
N GLY A 152 -14.53 -3.33 -9.44
CA GLY A 152 -14.97 -2.75 -10.71
C GLY A 152 -13.98 -1.71 -11.28
N TYR A 153 -13.46 -0.84 -10.43
CA TYR A 153 -12.44 0.16 -10.80
C TYR A 153 -11.16 -0.54 -11.34
N MET A 154 -10.68 -1.56 -10.64
CA MET A 154 -9.46 -2.28 -10.98
C MET A 154 -9.62 -2.97 -12.34
N HIS A 155 -10.78 -3.58 -12.59
CA HIS A 155 -11.05 -4.28 -13.85
C HIS A 155 -11.06 -3.34 -15.06
N ILE A 156 -11.78 -2.21 -14.98
CA ILE A 156 -11.83 -1.25 -16.10
C ILE A 156 -10.47 -0.57 -16.32
N GLN A 157 -9.71 -0.29 -15.27
CA GLN A 157 -8.36 0.28 -15.36
C GLN A 157 -7.32 -0.70 -15.90
N ALA A 158 -7.42 -1.98 -15.53
CA ALA A 158 -6.54 -3.03 -16.04
C ALA A 158 -6.76 -3.32 -17.54
N THR A 159 -7.91 -2.96 -18.10
CA THR A 159 -8.28 -3.33 -19.48
C THR A 159 -8.37 -2.13 -20.42
N LYS A 160 -9.11 -1.08 -20.03
CA LYS A 160 -9.45 0.10 -20.85
C LYS A 160 -9.17 1.43 -20.12
N PRO A 161 -7.95 1.63 -19.57
CA PRO A 161 -7.62 2.83 -18.78
C PRO A 161 -7.79 4.13 -19.58
N ASP A 162 -7.38 4.14 -20.84
CA ASP A 162 -7.51 5.28 -21.75
C ASP A 162 -8.95 5.69 -22.04
N THR A 163 -9.91 4.75 -21.99
CA THR A 163 -11.33 5.04 -22.19
C THR A 163 -11.93 5.72 -20.97
N VAL A 164 -11.83 5.06 -19.80
CA VAL A 164 -12.41 5.60 -18.56
C VAL A 164 -11.68 6.88 -18.12
N GLY A 165 -10.35 6.92 -18.21
CA GLY A 165 -9.56 8.06 -17.79
C GLY A 165 -9.79 9.30 -18.65
N ARG A 166 -10.24 9.16 -19.92
CA ARG A 166 -10.57 10.33 -20.75
C ARG A 166 -11.77 11.10 -20.20
N ALA A 167 -12.81 10.39 -19.75
CA ALA A 167 -13.97 11.01 -19.13
C ALA A 167 -13.62 11.68 -17.80
N LEU A 168 -12.74 11.06 -17.01
CA LEU A 168 -12.28 11.62 -15.72
C LEU A 168 -11.41 12.87 -15.91
N ASN A 169 -10.58 12.93 -16.95
CA ASN A 169 -9.79 14.13 -17.27
C ASN A 169 -10.64 15.31 -17.80
N ASP A 170 -11.85 15.06 -18.30
CA ASP A 170 -12.71 16.09 -18.88
C ASP A 170 -13.72 16.66 -17.87
N SER A 171 -13.98 15.93 -16.78
CA SER A 171 -14.96 16.31 -15.76
C SER A 171 -14.33 16.33 -14.37
N PRO A 172 -14.16 17.52 -13.73
CA PRO A 172 -13.59 17.61 -12.39
C PRO A 172 -14.49 16.94 -11.35
N VAL A 173 -15.82 17.00 -11.53
CA VAL A 173 -16.80 16.30 -10.68
C VAL A 173 -16.67 14.79 -10.87
N GLY A 174 -16.50 14.33 -12.11
CA GLY A 174 -16.28 12.91 -12.41
C GLY A 174 -14.99 12.38 -11.78
N LEU A 175 -13.88 13.13 -11.88
CA LEU A 175 -12.63 12.79 -11.23
C LEU A 175 -12.76 12.74 -9.71
N ALA A 176 -13.35 13.78 -9.11
CA ALA A 176 -13.55 13.86 -7.67
C ALA A 176 -14.39 12.69 -7.17
N ALA A 177 -15.55 12.42 -7.78
CA ALA A 177 -16.41 11.29 -7.38
C ALA A 177 -15.67 9.94 -7.46
N TYR A 178 -14.91 9.72 -8.54
CA TYR A 178 -14.20 8.46 -8.77
C TYR A 178 -13.05 8.23 -7.78
N ILE A 179 -12.38 9.29 -7.32
CA ILE A 179 -11.31 9.22 -6.33
C ILE A 179 -11.88 9.16 -4.91
N LEU A 180 -12.81 10.07 -4.57
CA LEU A 180 -13.31 10.23 -3.21
C LEU A 180 -14.14 9.03 -2.74
N GLU A 181 -14.83 8.32 -3.63
CA GLU A 181 -15.50 7.06 -3.27
C GLU A 181 -14.52 6.07 -2.62
N LYS A 182 -13.26 6.02 -3.06
CA LYS A 182 -12.23 5.17 -2.45
C LYS A 182 -11.83 5.64 -1.05
N PHE A 183 -11.70 6.95 -0.85
CA PHE A 183 -11.47 7.54 0.48
C PHE A 183 -12.63 7.30 1.45
N SER A 184 -13.85 7.07 0.97
CA SER A 184 -14.96 6.58 1.79
C SER A 184 -14.77 5.10 2.11
N THR A 185 -14.89 4.23 1.10
CA THR A 185 -15.02 2.79 1.28
C THR A 185 -13.77 2.15 1.90
N TRP A 186 -12.58 2.60 1.49
CA TRP A 186 -11.31 1.99 1.92
C TRP A 186 -10.80 2.52 3.27
N THR A 187 -11.44 3.58 3.80
CA THR A 187 -11.23 3.99 5.20
C THR A 187 -12.12 3.19 6.14
N CYS A 188 -13.39 2.98 5.77
CA CYS A 188 -14.28 2.08 6.49
C CYS A 188 -15.41 1.60 5.56
N HIS A 189 -15.63 0.28 5.48
CA HIS A 189 -16.70 -0.30 4.67
C HIS A 189 -18.10 0.20 5.05
N ASP A 190 -18.31 0.54 6.33
CA ASP A 190 -19.59 1.04 6.86
C ASP A 190 -19.91 2.45 6.33
N PHE A 191 -18.93 3.17 5.78
CA PHE A 191 -19.16 4.51 5.23
C PHE A 191 -19.96 4.49 3.93
N ARG A 192 -20.03 3.35 3.23
CA ARG A 192 -20.85 3.17 2.02
C ARG A 192 -22.34 3.40 2.25
N ASP A 193 -22.81 3.14 3.47
CA ASP A 193 -24.23 3.25 3.84
C ASP A 193 -24.57 4.66 4.38
N LEU A 194 -23.59 5.55 4.48
CA LEU A 194 -23.80 6.93 4.91
C LEU A 194 -24.14 7.83 3.72
N GLU A 195 -25.08 8.75 3.92
CA GLU A 195 -25.52 9.71 2.88
C GLU A 195 -24.36 10.58 2.36
N ASP A 196 -23.41 10.94 3.23
CA ASP A 196 -22.24 11.76 2.93
C ASP A 196 -20.98 10.95 2.61
N GLY A 197 -21.09 9.61 2.56
CA GLY A 197 -19.95 8.71 2.40
C GLY A 197 -18.90 8.79 3.52
N GLY A 198 -19.21 9.41 4.67
CA GLY A 198 -18.27 9.55 5.79
C GLY A 198 -16.94 10.25 5.47
N LEU A 199 -16.84 10.98 4.35
CA LEU A 199 -15.57 11.51 3.82
C LEU A 199 -14.82 12.40 4.82
N THR A 200 -15.54 13.19 5.61
CA THR A 200 -14.96 14.15 6.56
C THR A 200 -14.78 13.59 7.97
N ARG A 201 -15.00 12.29 8.19
CA ARG A 201 -14.82 11.65 9.51
C ARG A 201 -13.34 11.50 9.89
N LYS A 202 -12.48 11.34 8.89
CA LYS A 202 -11.05 11.06 9.04
C LYS A 202 -10.14 12.03 8.32
N PHE A 203 -10.65 12.71 7.29
CA PHE A 203 -9.88 13.65 6.49
C PHE A 203 -10.57 15.02 6.50
N THR A 204 -9.79 16.09 6.33
CA THR A 204 -10.37 17.39 6.00
C THR A 204 -10.74 17.43 4.52
N LEU A 205 -11.68 18.30 4.14
CA LEU A 205 -11.98 18.52 2.72
C LEU A 205 -10.76 19.05 1.96
N ASP A 206 -9.93 19.87 2.60
CA ASP A 206 -8.71 20.40 1.99
C ASP A 206 -7.71 19.28 1.68
N ASP A 207 -7.57 18.29 2.57
CA ASP A 207 -6.69 17.13 2.33
C ASP A 207 -7.18 16.28 1.16
N LEU A 208 -8.48 15.97 1.14
CA LEU A 208 -9.13 15.20 0.08
C LEU A 208 -9.03 15.92 -1.27
N LEU A 209 -9.37 17.21 -1.30
CA LEU A 209 -9.32 18.03 -2.51
C LEU A 209 -7.88 18.29 -2.95
N THR A 210 -6.91 18.37 -2.05
CA THR A 210 -5.49 18.46 -2.42
C THR A 210 -5.05 17.23 -3.19
N ASN A 211 -5.41 16.02 -2.72
CA ASN A 211 -5.12 14.81 -3.47
C ASN A 211 -5.82 14.79 -4.84
N VAL A 212 -7.11 15.16 -4.91
CA VAL A 212 -7.84 15.28 -6.20
C VAL A 212 -7.18 16.31 -7.13
N MET A 213 -6.75 17.45 -6.59
CA MET A 213 -6.12 18.52 -7.36
C MET A 213 -4.75 18.11 -7.93
N ILE A 214 -4.00 17.24 -7.24
CA ILE A 214 -2.77 16.66 -7.80
C ILE A 214 -3.10 15.86 -9.07
N TYR A 215 -4.17 15.07 -9.09
CA TYR A 215 -4.61 14.37 -10.31
C TYR A 215 -5.14 15.32 -11.39
N TRP A 216 -5.96 16.29 -10.99
CA TRP A 216 -6.59 17.23 -11.92
C TRP A 216 -5.57 18.11 -12.64
N THR A 217 -4.66 18.75 -11.89
CA THR A 217 -3.71 19.73 -12.44
C THR A 217 -2.58 19.08 -13.23
N SER A 218 -2.22 17.85 -12.91
CA SER A 218 -1.25 17.07 -13.70
C SER A 218 -1.87 16.36 -14.91
N GLY A 219 -3.20 16.19 -14.93
CA GLY A 219 -3.90 15.40 -15.94
C GLY A 219 -3.54 13.90 -15.91
N CYS A 220 -3.00 13.41 -14.79
CA CYS A 220 -2.34 12.11 -14.72
C CYS A 220 -3.28 10.90 -14.54
N ILE A 221 -4.60 11.09 -14.48
CA ILE A 221 -5.53 9.97 -14.18
C ILE A 221 -5.44 8.84 -15.22
N VAL A 222 -5.26 9.17 -16.51
CA VAL A 222 -5.10 8.15 -17.56
C VAL A 222 -3.78 7.39 -17.36
N SER A 223 -2.68 8.11 -17.13
CA SER A 223 -1.36 7.49 -16.98
C SER A 223 -1.26 6.67 -15.70
N SER A 224 -1.90 7.08 -14.61
CA SER A 224 -1.94 6.30 -13.37
C SER A 224 -2.70 4.99 -13.57
N MET A 225 -3.84 5.04 -14.27
CA MET A 225 -4.64 3.85 -14.57
C MET A 225 -3.94 2.87 -15.51
N ARG A 226 -3.07 3.35 -16.43
CA ARG A 226 -2.25 2.46 -17.26
C ARG A 226 -1.33 1.56 -16.42
N PHE A 227 -0.96 1.97 -15.22
CA PHE A 227 -0.17 1.14 -14.31
C PHE A 227 -0.89 -0.17 -13.92
N TYR A 228 -2.21 -0.13 -13.75
CA TYR A 228 -3.03 -1.34 -13.59
C TYR A 228 -2.90 -2.25 -14.81
N LYS A 229 -3.09 -1.69 -16.01
CA LYS A 229 -2.99 -2.46 -17.26
C LYS A 229 -1.62 -3.11 -17.45
N GLU A 230 -0.54 -2.42 -17.09
CA GLU A 230 0.82 -2.96 -17.21
C GLU A 230 1.12 -4.07 -16.20
N ASN A 231 0.59 -3.97 -14.97
CA ASN A 231 0.78 -5.01 -13.95
C ASN A 231 -0.15 -6.23 -14.15
N PHE A 232 -1.38 -6.03 -14.62
CA PHE A 232 -2.37 -7.11 -14.81
C PHE A 232 -2.38 -7.69 -16.23
N GLY A 233 -1.95 -6.93 -17.24
CA GLY A 233 -2.04 -7.33 -18.65
C GLY A 233 -1.21 -8.55 -19.03
N LYS A 234 -0.20 -8.90 -18.23
CA LYS A 234 0.62 -10.12 -18.38
C LYS A 234 0.06 -11.31 -17.57
N GLY A 235 -1.10 -11.15 -16.93
CA GLY A 235 -1.69 -12.12 -16.00
C GLY A 235 -1.21 -11.96 -14.56
N LEU A 236 -1.92 -12.59 -13.62
CA LEU A 236 -1.63 -12.53 -12.18
C LEU A 236 -0.41 -13.36 -11.76
N ASP A 237 -0.06 -14.37 -12.56
CA ASP A 237 1.05 -15.27 -12.26
C ASP A 237 2.40 -14.73 -12.75
N GLN A 238 2.89 -13.69 -12.07
CA GLN A 238 4.18 -13.09 -12.36
C GLN A 238 5.31 -13.70 -11.50
N PRO A 239 6.55 -13.81 -12.02
CA PRO A 239 7.68 -14.37 -11.25
C PRO A 239 7.93 -13.67 -9.90
N HIS A 240 7.81 -12.34 -9.85
CA HIS A 240 8.01 -11.55 -8.62
C HIS A 240 6.92 -11.79 -7.56
N SER A 241 5.73 -12.27 -7.95
CA SER A 241 4.66 -12.65 -7.02
C SER A 241 5.03 -13.88 -6.20
N LYS A 242 5.76 -14.83 -6.79
CA LYS A 242 6.23 -16.08 -6.16
C LYS A 242 7.56 -15.94 -5.42
N MET A 243 8.33 -14.89 -5.71
CA MET A 243 9.65 -14.71 -5.11
C MET A 243 9.52 -14.22 -3.65
N PRO A 244 10.17 -14.87 -2.68
CA PRO A 244 10.15 -14.42 -1.29
C PRO A 244 10.97 -13.14 -1.09
N VAL A 245 10.67 -12.42 -0.01
CA VAL A 245 11.40 -11.25 0.48
C VAL A 245 12.17 -11.66 1.74
N HIS A 246 13.49 -11.47 1.71
CA HIS A 246 14.40 -11.90 2.78
C HIS A 246 14.95 -10.76 3.65
N VAL A 247 14.73 -9.50 3.25
CA VAL A 247 15.14 -8.35 4.06
C VAL A 247 14.29 -8.25 5.33
N PRO A 248 14.81 -7.71 6.44
CA PRO A 248 14.01 -7.45 7.64
C PRO A 248 12.74 -6.70 7.29
N THR A 249 11.58 -7.28 7.61
CA THR A 249 10.28 -6.72 7.22
C THR A 249 9.42 -6.41 8.44
N GLY A 250 8.77 -5.24 8.44
CA GLY A 250 7.72 -4.84 9.37
C GLY A 250 6.39 -4.75 8.64
N PHE A 251 5.33 -5.21 9.29
CA PHE A 251 3.97 -5.16 8.76
C PHE A 251 3.02 -4.45 9.73
N ALA A 252 2.45 -3.32 9.31
CA ALA A 252 1.41 -2.61 10.04
C ALA A 252 0.03 -3.11 9.58
N CYS A 253 -0.71 -3.78 10.46
CA CYS A 253 -2.00 -4.41 10.15
C CYS A 253 -3.15 -3.50 10.57
N PHE A 254 -3.63 -2.68 9.64
CA PHE A 254 -4.75 -1.77 9.86
C PHE A 254 -6.09 -2.50 9.81
N PRO A 255 -7.01 -2.25 10.76
CA PRO A 255 -8.21 -3.05 10.90
C PRO A 255 -9.16 -2.92 9.71
N ASN A 256 -9.26 -1.75 9.07
CA ASN A 256 -10.16 -1.50 7.94
C ASN A 256 -9.49 -1.62 6.57
N GLU A 257 -8.33 -2.29 6.47
CA GLU A 257 -7.66 -2.50 5.18
C GLU A 257 -8.57 -3.28 4.20
N VAL A 258 -8.52 -2.91 2.91
CA VAL A 258 -9.37 -3.48 1.83
C VAL A 258 -9.21 -4.98 1.71
N MET A 259 -8.02 -5.49 2.01
CA MET A 259 -7.74 -6.92 2.09
C MET A 259 -6.97 -7.25 3.36
N HIS A 260 -7.73 -7.65 4.39
CA HIS A 260 -7.17 -8.12 5.65
C HIS A 260 -6.21 -9.28 5.43
N SER A 261 -5.01 -9.16 5.99
CA SER A 261 -3.90 -10.10 5.76
C SER A 261 -3.34 -10.62 7.08
N PRO A 262 -3.82 -11.79 7.55
CA PRO A 262 -3.29 -12.43 8.75
C PRO A 262 -1.78 -12.66 8.68
N LYS A 263 -1.13 -12.70 9.85
CA LYS A 263 0.32 -12.93 9.97
C LYS A 263 0.79 -14.18 9.24
N LEU A 264 -0.03 -15.24 9.22
CA LEU A 264 0.27 -16.48 8.49
C LEU A 264 0.48 -16.22 6.99
N TRP A 265 -0.35 -15.38 6.38
CA TRP A 265 -0.31 -15.08 4.95
C TRP A 265 0.87 -14.17 4.61
N VAL A 266 1.08 -13.14 5.43
CA VAL A 266 2.23 -12.22 5.30
C VAL A 266 3.55 -13.01 5.34
N LYS A 267 3.70 -13.97 6.25
CA LYS A 267 4.91 -14.81 6.36
C LYS A 267 5.20 -15.67 5.13
N GLN A 268 4.23 -15.93 4.25
CA GLN A 268 4.47 -16.71 3.02
C GLN A 268 5.32 -15.93 2.01
N LYS A 269 5.21 -14.60 2.00
CA LYS A 269 6.03 -13.74 1.14
C LYS A 269 7.24 -13.17 1.88
N TYR A 270 7.07 -12.75 3.14
CA TYR A 270 8.14 -12.11 3.92
C TYR A 270 8.74 -13.08 4.93
N HIS A 271 9.81 -13.76 4.52
CA HIS A 271 10.45 -14.81 5.32
C HIS A 271 11.20 -14.26 6.55
N ASN A 272 11.61 -13.00 6.52
CA ASN A 272 12.26 -12.30 7.62
C ASN A 272 11.34 -11.22 8.23
N LEU A 273 10.15 -11.65 8.67
CA LEU A 273 9.17 -10.77 9.32
C LEU A 273 9.59 -10.49 10.78
N VAL A 274 10.15 -9.30 11.02
CA VAL A 274 10.66 -8.85 12.32
C VAL A 274 9.57 -8.23 13.19
N ALA A 275 8.62 -7.53 12.58
CA ALA A 275 7.49 -6.90 13.27
C ALA A 275 6.18 -7.20 12.53
N PHE A 276 5.12 -7.48 13.30
CA PHE A 276 3.74 -7.56 12.82
C PHE A 276 2.89 -6.86 13.88
N SER A 277 2.33 -5.72 13.52
CA SER A 277 1.73 -4.76 14.46
C SER A 277 0.24 -4.57 14.14
N PRO A 278 -0.68 -5.24 14.85
CA PRO A 278 -2.10 -4.92 14.78
C PRO A 278 -2.35 -3.48 15.25
N MET A 279 -3.02 -2.67 14.43
CA MET A 279 -3.34 -1.28 14.74
C MET A 279 -4.70 -1.14 15.40
N ALA A 280 -4.86 -0.10 16.22
CA ALA A 280 -6.09 0.15 16.96
C ALA A 280 -7.23 0.68 16.06
N CYS A 281 -6.89 1.47 15.05
CA CYS A 281 -7.80 2.06 14.07
C CYS A 281 -7.06 2.32 12.75
N GLY A 282 -7.79 2.79 11.75
CA GLY A 282 -7.29 3.10 10.41
C GLY A 282 -7.67 2.08 9.34
N GLY A 283 -7.68 2.51 8.08
CA GLY A 283 -7.90 1.69 6.90
C GLY A 283 -6.73 1.73 5.92
N HIS A 284 -7.04 1.81 4.62
CA HIS A 284 -6.09 1.70 3.53
C HIS A 284 -5.10 2.89 3.45
N PHE A 285 -5.59 4.11 3.59
CA PHE A 285 -4.82 5.36 3.49
C PHE A 285 -4.10 5.70 4.81
N ALA A 286 -3.47 4.69 5.42
CA ALA A 286 -3.08 4.73 6.81
C ALA A 286 -2.13 5.86 7.21
N ALA A 287 -1.21 6.28 6.32
CA ALA A 287 -0.32 7.41 6.58
C ALA A 287 -1.05 8.78 6.59
N MET A 288 -2.16 8.88 5.86
CA MET A 288 -2.99 10.08 5.79
C MET A 288 -4.08 10.07 6.85
N GLU A 289 -4.62 8.88 7.18
CA GLU A 289 -5.69 8.70 8.16
C GLU A 289 -5.18 8.74 9.60
N GLU A 290 -4.07 8.06 9.88
CA GLU A 290 -3.50 7.88 11.22
C GLU A 290 -1.98 8.12 11.21
N PRO A 291 -1.51 9.35 10.88
CA PRO A 291 -0.10 9.64 10.67
C PRO A 291 0.77 9.32 11.89
N GLN A 292 0.27 9.55 13.11
CA GLN A 292 0.99 9.23 14.35
C GLN A 292 1.18 7.72 14.51
N LEU A 293 0.11 6.92 14.37
CA LEU A 293 0.21 5.46 14.50
C LEU A 293 1.17 4.87 13.46
N MET A 294 1.13 5.36 12.22
CA MET A 294 2.03 4.92 11.16
C MET A 294 3.49 5.31 11.46
N ALA A 295 3.73 6.56 11.89
CA ALA A 295 5.08 7.04 12.20
C ALA A 295 5.71 6.26 13.35
N GLU A 296 4.97 6.07 14.44
CA GLU A 296 5.43 5.35 15.62
C GLU A 296 5.79 3.89 15.30
N ASP A 297 4.96 3.20 14.51
CA ASP A 297 5.25 1.81 14.12
C ASP A 297 6.48 1.71 13.22
N LEU A 298 6.61 2.60 12.22
CA LEU A 298 7.78 2.66 11.36
C LEU A 298 9.06 2.92 12.18
N GLN A 299 9.03 3.91 13.07
CA GLN A 299 10.15 4.25 13.95
C GLN A 299 10.52 3.09 14.88
N LYS A 300 9.53 2.44 15.51
CA LYS A 300 9.74 1.28 16.38
C LYS A 300 10.36 0.10 15.63
N PHE A 301 9.88 -0.17 14.43
CA PHE A 301 10.44 -1.19 13.54
C PHE A 301 11.91 -0.89 13.20
N ILE A 302 12.22 0.33 12.76
CA ILE A 302 13.59 0.70 12.38
C ILE A 302 14.51 0.71 13.60
N LYS A 303 14.08 1.25 14.76
CA LYS A 303 14.81 1.16 16.04
C LYS A 303 15.15 -0.29 16.39
N THR A 304 14.26 -1.24 16.11
CA THR A 304 14.50 -2.68 16.34
C THR A 304 15.59 -3.23 15.42
N ILE A 305 15.62 -2.84 14.14
CA ILE A 305 16.68 -3.25 13.19
C ILE A 305 18.03 -2.67 13.58
N GLU A 306 18.09 -1.38 13.90
CA GLU A 306 19.33 -0.68 14.26
C GLU A 306 19.94 -1.25 15.55
N LYS A 307 19.11 -1.61 16.54
CA LYS A 307 19.58 -2.28 17.77
C LYS A 307 20.22 -3.64 17.48
N LYS A 308 19.63 -4.45 16.59
CA LYS A 308 20.17 -5.77 16.22
C LYS A 308 21.49 -5.68 15.46
N THR A 309 21.70 -4.60 14.69
CA THR A 309 22.92 -4.41 13.89
C THR A 309 24.10 -3.94 14.76
N LYS A 310 23.82 -3.36 15.94
CA LYS A 310 24.83 -2.86 16.90
C LYS A 310 25.25 -3.89 17.95
N GLN A 311 24.61 -5.07 18.02
CA GLN A 311 25.04 -6.15 18.90
C GLN A 311 26.09 -7.02 18.18
N PRO A 312 27.30 -7.16 18.75
CA PRO A 312 28.43 -7.83 18.10
C PRO A 312 28.23 -9.32 17.85
#